data_AF-A0A372QFF8-F1
#
_entry.id   AF-A0A372QFF8-F1
#
_cell.length_a   1.000
_cell.length_b   1.000
_cell.length_c   1.000
_cell.angle_alpha   90.00
_cell.angle_beta   90.00
_cell.angle_gamma   90.00
#
_symmetry.space_group_name_H-M   'P 1'
#
loop_
_entity.id
_entity.type
_entity.pdbx_description
1 polymer ?
#
loop_
_entity_poly.entity_id
_entity_poly.type
_entity_poly.pdbx_seq_one_letter_code
_entity_poly.pdbx_strand_id
1 'polypeptide(L)'
;MFANYETETILMWKYYNKPDDKGHFSLINEGKHYLQKSFDSHFIFPSIDGNFGIAITNSTNINIKPDPNESIDPSKFTSKVYVTFIKPFMNGVDGPFLIYQSTIPHLEVRSFCDTAFTGIGNICILVFNRAGDKNTLEFVKVSFQTSGSVFDMEKFGDKYVNKDIANFNGLFQGGFLMTLLDSQHKTVEGIVLDNDGKYNGTWGFPPDLKVSGTFGVSAFLNGTLRLVTFENEMTWKILFTTLPKFFSNDYGYENPHIKSTYPSIGSSIPLSITNINITYHLSVTKSTNNISIYQYNNNDDLPILRQSVPGNSPYFSYNPNKKTINMKVLESTFNQPNSNYYIVVNDNVVRDWASNHPLLGVERNRWKFITSKRILISG
;
A
#
# COMPACT_ATOMS: atom_id res chain seq x y z
N MET A 1 4.65 12.96 -0.93
CA MET A 1 5.30 12.39 -2.12
C MET A 1 6.71 11.97 -1.76
N PHE A 2 7.12 10.74 -2.04
CA PHE A 2 8.50 10.29 -1.86
C PHE A 2 9.17 10.27 -3.24
N ALA A 3 10.28 10.98 -3.36
CA ALA A 3 11.07 11.04 -4.58
C ALA A 3 12.49 10.58 -4.25
N ASN A 4 13.08 9.78 -5.12
CA ASN A 4 14.43 9.29 -4.96
C ASN A 4 15.20 9.42 -6.27
N TYR A 5 16.52 9.51 -6.12
CA TYR A 5 17.45 9.37 -7.23
C TYR A 5 18.72 8.71 -6.73
N GLU A 6 19.37 7.98 -7.61
CA GLU A 6 20.53 7.17 -7.29
C GLU A 6 21.79 7.78 -7.91
N THR A 7 22.88 7.67 -7.16
CA THR A 7 24.26 7.76 -7.65
C THR A 7 24.91 6.41 -7.38
N GLU A 8 26.11 6.12 -7.91
CA GLU A 8 26.77 4.80 -7.84
C GLU A 8 26.40 3.94 -6.62
N THR A 9 26.64 4.40 -5.39
CA THR A 9 26.38 3.63 -4.15
C THR A 9 25.42 4.32 -3.18
N ILE A 10 24.78 5.41 -3.59
CA ILE A 10 23.96 6.23 -2.69
C ILE A 10 22.60 6.49 -3.31
N LEU A 11 21.56 6.01 -2.61
CA LEU A 11 20.18 6.36 -2.85
C LEU A 11 19.82 7.61 -2.04
N MET A 12 19.63 8.73 -2.72
CA MET A 12 19.15 9.97 -2.10
C MET A 12 17.64 10.03 -2.20
N TRP A 13 16.98 10.47 -1.13
CA TRP A 13 15.53 10.56 -1.09
C TRP A 13 15.06 11.89 -0.49
N LYS A 14 13.92 12.35 -0.98
CA LYS A 14 13.21 13.52 -0.50
C LYS A 14 11.74 13.15 -0.28
N TYR A 15 11.20 13.59 0.84
CA TYR A 15 9.82 13.37 1.22
C TYR A 15 9.11 14.70 1.35
N TYR A 16 8.05 14.87 0.58
CA TYR A 16 7.22 16.07 0.51
C TYR A 16 5.83 15.80 1.10
N ASN A 17 5.17 16.86 1.56
CA ASN A 17 3.76 16.80 1.91
C ASN A 17 2.87 16.51 0.68
N LYS A 18 1.56 16.36 0.93
CA LYS A 18 0.55 16.49 -0.11
C LYS A 18 0.50 17.95 -0.59
N PRO A 19 0.15 18.21 -1.87
CA PRO A 19 0.07 19.58 -2.36
C PRO A 19 -0.96 20.38 -1.55
N ASP A 20 -0.65 21.65 -1.29
CA ASP A 20 -1.60 22.58 -0.69
C ASP A 20 -2.72 22.98 -1.68
N ASP A 21 -3.64 23.84 -1.25
CA ASP A 21 -4.76 24.30 -2.10
C ASP A 21 -4.30 25.09 -3.34
N LYS A 22 -3.02 25.51 -3.38
CA LYS A 22 -2.38 26.17 -4.52
C LYS A 22 -1.54 25.23 -5.37
N GLY A 23 -1.49 23.93 -5.02
CA GLY A 23 -0.70 22.93 -5.71
C GLY A 23 0.78 22.88 -5.30
N HIS A 24 1.20 23.61 -4.26
CA HIS A 24 2.59 23.63 -3.83
C HIS A 24 2.93 22.44 -2.93
N PHE A 25 4.12 21.88 -3.15
CA PHE A 25 4.72 20.86 -2.30
C PHE A 25 5.76 21.51 -1.38
N SER A 26 5.74 21.12 -0.12
CA SER A 26 6.74 21.48 0.89
C SER A 26 7.56 20.25 1.24
N LEU A 27 8.88 20.41 1.23
CA LEU A 27 9.81 19.38 1.69
C LEU A 27 9.57 19.15 3.20
N ILE A 28 9.24 17.92 3.56
CA ILE A 28 9.12 17.50 4.97
C ILE A 28 10.50 17.04 5.46
N ASN A 29 11.17 16.20 4.67
CA ASN A 29 12.47 15.65 5.05
C ASN A 29 13.25 15.13 3.83
N GLU A 30 14.55 14.91 4.00
CA GLU A 30 15.40 14.27 3.02
C GLU A 30 16.50 13.46 3.69
N GLY A 31 17.08 12.52 2.96
CA GLY A 31 18.14 11.69 3.50
C GLY A 31 18.85 10.87 2.45
N LYS A 32 19.77 10.03 2.93
CA LYS A 32 20.60 9.15 2.12
C LYS A 32 20.53 7.73 2.67
N HIS A 33 20.49 6.76 1.78
CA HIS A 33 20.67 5.35 2.09
C HIS A 33 21.85 4.82 1.27
N TYR A 34 22.74 4.08 1.92
CA TYR A 34 23.97 3.59 1.30
C TYR A 34 23.75 2.14 0.86
N LEU A 35 23.95 1.90 -0.43
CA LEU A 35 23.91 0.56 -1.02
C LEU A 35 25.23 -0.17 -0.71
N GLN A 36 25.18 -1.49 -0.59
CA GLN A 36 26.37 -2.28 -0.29
C GLN A 36 27.31 -2.39 -1.49
N LYS A 37 26.75 -2.41 -2.70
CA LYS A 37 27.49 -2.35 -3.97
C LYS A 37 26.84 -1.33 -4.90
N SER A 38 27.63 -0.93 -5.90
CA SER A 38 27.16 -0.03 -6.95
C SER A 38 26.07 -0.72 -7.78
N PHE A 39 24.92 -0.06 -7.95
CA PHE A 39 23.76 -0.57 -8.70
C PHE A 39 23.15 -1.89 -8.17
N ASP A 40 23.19 -2.12 -6.85
CA ASP A 40 22.41 -3.22 -6.25
C ASP A 40 20.93 -3.08 -6.65
N SER A 41 20.31 -4.19 -7.09
CA SER A 41 18.89 -4.19 -7.44
C SER A 41 18.07 -3.88 -6.19
N HIS A 42 17.34 -2.77 -6.23
CA HIS A 42 16.52 -2.33 -5.12
C HIS A 42 15.10 -2.02 -5.55
N PHE A 43 14.17 -2.11 -4.61
CA PHE A 43 12.76 -1.78 -4.81
C PHE A 43 12.25 -0.98 -3.62
N ILE A 44 11.60 0.16 -3.89
CA ILE A 44 11.06 1.05 -2.86
C ILE A 44 9.55 0.90 -2.82
N PHE A 45 8.99 0.75 -1.62
CA PHE A 45 7.55 0.58 -1.43
C PHE A 45 7.04 1.34 -0.21
N PRO A 46 5.78 1.80 -0.23
CA PRO A 46 5.19 2.50 0.91
C PRO A 46 4.77 1.52 2.01
N SER A 47 4.75 2.01 3.26
CA SER A 47 4.11 1.38 4.41
C SER A 47 2.88 2.19 4.85
N ILE A 48 1.86 1.52 5.42
CA ILE A 48 0.60 2.12 5.87
C ILE A 48 0.82 3.26 6.89
N ASP A 49 1.87 3.19 7.70
CA ASP A 49 2.19 4.21 8.69
C ASP A 49 2.94 5.43 8.12
N GLY A 50 3.10 5.52 6.80
CA GLY A 50 3.79 6.63 6.13
C GLY A 50 5.32 6.48 6.05
N ASN A 51 5.84 5.32 6.46
CA ASN A 51 7.23 4.93 6.27
C ASN A 51 7.46 4.31 4.88
N PHE A 52 8.71 4.09 4.51
CA PHE A 52 9.08 3.51 3.21
C PHE A 52 10.03 2.34 3.39
N GLY A 53 9.71 1.19 2.80
CA GLY A 53 10.59 0.05 2.72
C GLY A 53 11.50 0.14 1.50
N ILE A 54 12.76 -0.23 1.67
CA ILE A 54 13.72 -0.47 0.60
C ILE A 54 14.10 -1.95 0.67
N ALA A 55 13.69 -2.72 -0.31
CA ALA A 55 14.17 -4.07 -0.53
C ALA A 55 15.45 -4.02 -1.38
N ILE A 56 16.50 -4.73 -0.97
CA ILE A 56 17.79 -4.78 -1.67
C ILE A 56 18.14 -6.25 -1.88
N THR A 57 18.46 -6.61 -3.12
CA THR A 57 18.87 -7.96 -3.48
C THR A 57 20.35 -8.02 -3.84
N ASN A 58 21.10 -8.81 -3.07
CA ASN A 58 22.54 -8.98 -3.24
C ASN A 58 22.83 -10.38 -3.76
N SER A 59 23.44 -10.47 -4.95
CA SER A 59 23.86 -11.74 -5.56
C SER A 59 25.37 -11.77 -5.82
N THR A 60 26.00 -12.95 -5.71
CA THR A 60 27.47 -13.09 -5.75
C THR A 60 28.01 -14.03 -6.82
N ASN A 61 27.19 -14.80 -7.56
CA ASN A 61 27.65 -15.81 -8.53
C ASN A 61 26.70 -16.02 -9.74
N ILE A 62 26.29 -14.95 -10.42
CA ILE A 62 25.38 -15.02 -11.59
C ILE A 62 26.09 -15.34 -12.93
N ASN A 63 27.39 -15.06 -13.07
CA ASN A 63 28.08 -15.02 -14.37
C ASN A 63 29.06 -16.18 -14.63
N ILE A 64 29.12 -17.18 -13.75
CA ILE A 64 30.02 -18.34 -13.91
C ILE A 64 29.23 -19.46 -14.60
N LYS A 65 29.84 -20.15 -15.57
CA LYS A 65 29.20 -21.32 -16.21
C LYS A 65 29.00 -22.42 -15.16
N PRO A 66 27.84 -23.10 -15.14
CA PRO A 66 27.59 -24.15 -14.16
C PRO A 66 28.60 -25.28 -14.33
N ASP A 67 29.37 -25.58 -13.27
CA ASP A 67 30.13 -26.82 -13.17
C ASP A 67 29.17 -27.91 -12.64
N PRO A 68 28.87 -28.96 -13.43
CA PRO A 68 27.93 -30.00 -13.03
C PRO A 68 28.35 -30.79 -11.77
N ASN A 69 29.61 -30.65 -11.31
CA ASN A 69 30.11 -31.28 -10.08
C ASN A 69 30.26 -30.32 -8.89
N GLU A 70 29.78 -29.07 -8.98
CA GLU A 70 29.90 -28.11 -7.88
C GLU A 70 28.99 -28.53 -6.70
N SER A 71 29.60 -28.90 -5.58
CA SER A 71 28.87 -29.18 -4.35
C SER A 71 28.31 -27.88 -3.75
N ILE A 72 27.01 -27.85 -3.45
CA ILE A 72 26.39 -26.71 -2.77
C ILE A 72 26.86 -26.66 -1.32
N ASP A 73 27.59 -25.61 -0.95
CA ASP A 73 27.95 -25.32 0.43
C ASP A 73 26.79 -24.58 1.12
N PRO A 74 26.07 -25.22 2.06
CA PRO A 74 24.92 -24.59 2.73
C PRO A 74 25.32 -23.38 3.59
N SER A 75 26.61 -23.18 3.88
CA SER A 75 27.10 -22.03 4.62
C SER A 75 27.39 -20.79 3.75
N LYS A 76 27.47 -20.96 2.43
CA LYS A 76 27.73 -19.87 1.47
C LYS A 76 26.46 -19.47 0.75
N PHE A 77 26.12 -18.19 0.84
CA PHE A 77 24.99 -17.64 0.13
C PHE A 77 25.37 -17.22 -1.30
N THR A 78 24.43 -17.40 -2.21
CA THR A 78 24.50 -16.94 -3.60
C THR A 78 23.63 -15.71 -3.81
N SER A 79 22.49 -15.64 -3.12
CA SER A 79 21.59 -14.50 -3.13
C SER A 79 21.00 -14.24 -1.74
N LYS A 80 20.84 -12.96 -1.40
CA LYS A 80 20.17 -12.50 -0.18
C LYS A 80 19.25 -11.33 -0.50
N VAL A 81 18.08 -11.28 0.14
CA VAL A 81 17.17 -10.15 0.07
C VAL A 81 17.03 -9.55 1.45
N TYR A 82 17.35 -8.26 1.54
CA TYR A 82 17.24 -7.47 2.75
C TYR A 82 16.15 -6.42 2.61
N VAL A 83 15.49 -6.05 3.69
CA VAL A 83 14.58 -4.90 3.74
C VAL A 83 15.02 -3.93 4.83
N THR A 84 15.00 -2.64 4.50
CA THR A 84 15.24 -1.53 5.43
C THR A 84 14.05 -0.60 5.40
N PHE A 85 13.60 -0.09 6.56
CA PHE A 85 12.49 0.86 6.63
C PHE A 85 12.99 2.26 7.00
N ILE A 86 12.79 3.22 6.10
CA ILE A 86 13.02 4.64 6.34
C ILE A 86 11.79 5.26 7.00
N LYS A 87 12.02 6.06 8.04
CA LYS A 87 10.98 6.78 8.79
C LYS A 87 11.15 8.30 8.63
N PRO A 88 10.58 8.91 7.57
CA PRO A 88 10.84 10.31 7.25
C PRO A 88 10.43 11.29 8.34
N PHE A 89 9.45 10.98 9.18
CA PHE A 89 9.02 11.88 10.26
C PHE A 89 9.88 11.80 11.52
N MET A 90 10.58 10.68 11.74
CA MET A 90 11.40 10.45 12.94
C MET A 90 12.90 10.52 12.67
N ASN A 91 13.32 10.77 11.42
CA ASN A 91 14.71 10.67 10.96
C ASN A 91 15.35 9.31 11.32
N GLY A 92 14.53 8.25 11.33
CA GLY A 92 14.94 6.91 11.74
C GLY A 92 15.08 5.95 10.56
N VAL A 93 15.92 4.93 10.74
CA VAL A 93 16.06 3.81 9.81
C VAL A 93 16.06 2.53 10.63
N ASP A 94 15.17 1.59 10.31
CA ASP A 94 15.15 0.25 10.90
C ASP A 94 15.70 -0.77 9.91
N GLY A 95 16.53 -1.70 10.39
CA GLY A 95 17.15 -2.75 9.58
C GLY A 95 18.63 -2.50 9.31
N PRO A 96 19.24 -3.17 8.31
CA PRO A 96 18.60 -4.07 7.34
C PRO A 96 18.17 -5.40 7.97
N PHE A 97 17.03 -5.93 7.55
CA PHE A 97 16.53 -7.23 7.97
C PHE A 97 16.62 -8.24 6.82
N LEU A 98 17.19 -9.42 7.07
CA LEU A 98 17.23 -10.50 6.08
C LEU A 98 15.85 -11.17 5.98
N ILE A 99 15.23 -11.13 4.81
CA ILE A 99 13.92 -11.77 4.56
C ILE A 99 14.01 -13.01 3.66
N TYR A 100 15.12 -13.17 2.94
CA TYR A 100 15.36 -14.35 2.13
C TYR A 100 16.86 -14.60 1.93
N GLN A 101 17.25 -15.87 1.88
CA GLN A 101 18.59 -16.30 1.48
C GLN A 101 18.53 -17.59 0.66
N SER A 102 19.43 -17.71 -0.31
CA SER A 102 19.63 -18.93 -1.10
C SER A 102 21.12 -19.26 -1.20
N THR A 103 21.41 -20.54 -1.32
CA THR A 103 22.75 -21.08 -1.61
C THR A 103 22.83 -21.68 -3.02
N ILE A 104 21.73 -21.64 -3.79
CA ILE A 104 21.65 -22.21 -5.14
C ILE A 104 22.53 -21.39 -6.10
N PRO A 105 23.55 -21.99 -6.73
CA PRO A 105 24.40 -21.30 -7.71
C PRO A 105 23.59 -20.80 -8.92
N HIS A 106 24.04 -19.68 -9.50
CA HIS A 106 23.50 -19.12 -10.76
C HIS A 106 21.99 -18.84 -10.75
N LEU A 107 21.45 -18.58 -9.55
CA LEU A 107 20.08 -18.14 -9.35
C LEU A 107 20.07 -16.62 -9.29
N GLU A 108 19.48 -15.97 -10.27
CA GLU A 108 19.18 -14.55 -10.22
C GLU A 108 17.85 -14.36 -9.47
N VAL A 109 17.85 -13.43 -8.52
CA VAL A 109 16.67 -13.08 -7.72
C VAL A 109 16.36 -11.61 -7.93
N ARG A 110 15.11 -11.31 -8.25
CA ARG A 110 14.55 -9.96 -8.23
C ARG A 110 13.46 -9.89 -7.17
N SER A 111 13.35 -8.78 -6.46
CA SER A 111 12.37 -8.60 -5.40
C SER A 111 11.45 -7.41 -5.70
N PHE A 112 10.14 -7.66 -5.73
CA PHE A 112 9.12 -6.61 -5.81
C PHE A 112 8.30 -6.65 -4.53
N CYS A 113 8.29 -5.56 -3.77
CA CYS A 113 7.71 -5.55 -2.44
C CYS A 113 6.61 -4.50 -2.33
N ASP A 114 5.63 -4.76 -1.47
CA ASP A 114 4.54 -3.84 -1.20
C ASP A 114 3.97 -4.06 0.20
N THR A 115 3.10 -3.15 0.61
CA THR A 115 2.24 -3.34 1.78
C THR A 115 1.20 -4.44 1.51
N ALA A 116 0.92 -5.27 2.51
CA ALA A 116 -0.19 -6.22 2.46
C ALA A 116 -1.54 -5.52 2.75
N PHE A 117 -2.11 -4.81 1.78
CA PHE A 117 -3.31 -3.97 1.98
C PHE A 117 -4.55 -4.71 2.51
N THR A 118 -4.71 -5.99 2.13
CA THR A 118 -5.80 -6.85 2.60
C THR A 118 -5.40 -7.80 3.72
N GLY A 119 -4.10 -7.88 3.99
CA GLY A 119 -3.49 -8.77 4.97
C GLY A 119 -2.89 -8.01 6.13
N ILE A 120 -1.86 -8.60 6.74
CA ILE A 120 -1.10 -8.00 7.84
C ILE A 120 0.36 -7.96 7.42
N GLY A 121 1.03 -6.82 7.64
CA GLY A 121 2.45 -6.66 7.36
C GLY A 121 2.75 -6.27 5.93
N ASN A 122 3.83 -6.84 5.41
CA ASN A 122 4.39 -6.54 4.11
C ASN A 122 4.56 -7.83 3.32
N ILE A 123 4.61 -7.69 2.01
CA ILE A 123 4.75 -8.80 1.07
C ILE A 123 5.85 -8.48 0.07
N CYS A 124 6.65 -9.48 -0.28
CA CYS A 124 7.59 -9.41 -1.39
C CYS A 124 7.35 -10.58 -2.32
N ILE A 125 7.20 -10.31 -3.60
CA ILE A 125 7.28 -11.32 -4.66
C ILE A 125 8.72 -11.42 -5.12
N LEU A 126 9.33 -12.57 -4.85
CA LEU A 126 10.65 -12.93 -5.33
C LEU A 126 10.51 -13.65 -6.67
N VAL A 127 11.16 -13.10 -7.69
CA VAL A 127 11.21 -13.66 -9.03
C VAL A 127 12.57 -14.30 -9.24
N PHE A 128 12.54 -15.59 -9.51
CA PHE A 128 13.72 -16.42 -9.73
C PHE A 128 13.94 -16.68 -11.22
N ASN A 129 15.17 -16.47 -11.66
CA ASN A 129 15.63 -16.78 -13.00
C ASN A 129 16.90 -17.62 -12.91
N ARG A 130 16.92 -18.81 -13.53
CA ARG A 130 18.11 -19.68 -13.53
C ARG A 130 18.95 -19.37 -14.76
N ALA A 131 20.25 -19.09 -14.56
CA ALA A 131 21.15 -18.86 -15.67
C ALA A 131 21.20 -20.10 -16.58
N GLY A 132 20.75 -19.95 -17.83
CA GLY A 132 20.71 -21.03 -18.84
C GLY A 132 19.30 -21.48 -19.24
N ASP A 133 18.30 -21.28 -18.39
CA ASP A 133 16.88 -21.55 -18.71
C ASP A 133 16.14 -20.22 -18.88
N LYS A 134 16.20 -19.66 -20.09
CA LYS A 134 15.64 -18.34 -20.38
C LYS A 134 14.10 -18.29 -20.39
N ASN A 135 13.40 -19.42 -20.24
CA ASN A 135 11.97 -19.47 -20.57
C ASN A 135 11.04 -19.67 -19.37
N THR A 136 11.55 -19.93 -18.16
CA THR A 136 10.69 -20.11 -16.98
C THR A 136 11.10 -19.24 -15.81
N LEU A 137 10.19 -18.36 -15.39
CA LEU A 137 10.29 -17.60 -14.15
C LEU A 137 9.51 -18.33 -13.04
N GLU A 138 10.11 -18.45 -11.87
CA GLU A 138 9.46 -18.97 -10.66
C GLU A 138 9.22 -17.82 -9.67
N PHE A 139 8.08 -17.85 -8.99
CA PHE A 139 7.64 -16.78 -8.10
C PHE A 139 7.39 -17.33 -6.71
N VAL A 140 7.91 -16.66 -5.70
CA VAL A 140 7.65 -16.95 -4.28
C VAL A 140 7.14 -15.68 -3.62
N LYS A 141 6.04 -15.79 -2.89
CA LYS A 141 5.53 -14.73 -2.04
C LYS A 141 6.11 -14.90 -0.65
N VAL A 142 6.76 -13.87 -0.14
CA VAL A 142 7.30 -13.79 1.22
C VAL A 142 6.48 -12.77 1.99
N SER A 143 5.83 -13.22 3.07
CA SER A 143 5.07 -12.34 3.97
C SER A 143 5.87 -12.09 5.26
N PHE A 144 6.05 -10.82 5.61
CA PHE A 144 6.94 -10.43 6.70
C PHE A 144 6.49 -9.17 7.43
N GLN A 145 6.94 -9.04 8.67
CA GLN A 145 6.63 -7.91 9.54
C GLN A 145 7.58 -6.74 9.30
N THR A 146 7.23 -5.53 9.75
CA THR A 146 8.14 -4.37 9.74
C THR A 146 9.41 -4.60 10.60
N SER A 147 9.38 -5.57 11.52
CA SER A 147 10.56 -6.06 12.25
C SER A 147 11.50 -6.95 11.41
N GLY A 148 11.14 -7.22 10.15
CA GLY A 148 11.82 -8.17 9.28
C GLY A 148 11.49 -9.64 9.52
N SER A 149 10.67 -9.96 10.52
CA SER A 149 10.29 -11.35 10.82
C SER A 149 9.40 -11.90 9.71
N VAL A 150 9.90 -12.89 8.98
CA VAL A 150 9.15 -13.65 7.98
C VAL A 150 8.24 -14.64 8.71
N PHE A 151 6.95 -14.60 8.41
CA PHE A 151 5.96 -15.49 9.03
C PHE A 151 5.28 -16.43 8.03
N ASP A 152 5.45 -16.17 6.73
CA ASP A 152 4.93 -17.03 5.68
C ASP A 152 5.78 -16.91 4.40
N MET A 153 5.95 -18.02 3.71
CA MET A 153 6.68 -18.10 2.44
C MET A 153 6.10 -19.23 1.60
N GLU A 154 5.53 -18.89 0.46
CA GLU A 154 4.83 -19.85 -0.39
C GLU A 154 5.07 -19.61 -1.88
N LYS A 155 4.89 -20.67 -2.67
CA LYS A 155 4.89 -20.55 -4.13
C LYS A 155 3.75 -19.64 -4.55
N PHE A 156 4.02 -18.70 -5.45
CA PHE A 156 3.05 -17.73 -5.92
C PHE A 156 2.69 -17.98 -7.38
N GLY A 157 1.42 -18.28 -7.66
CA GLY A 157 0.95 -18.55 -9.01
C GLY A 157 1.63 -19.72 -9.75
N ASP A 158 1.44 -19.75 -11.06
CA ASP A 158 2.07 -20.70 -11.99
C ASP A 158 3.30 -20.08 -12.69
N LYS A 159 4.02 -20.88 -13.48
CA LYS A 159 5.18 -20.41 -14.24
C LYS A 159 4.70 -19.46 -15.34
N TYR A 160 5.20 -18.22 -15.34
CA TYR A 160 4.93 -17.22 -16.39
C TYR A 160 6.03 -17.25 -17.46
N VAL A 161 5.63 -17.16 -18.73
CA VAL A 161 6.55 -17.15 -19.88
C VAL A 161 7.15 -15.75 -20.04
N ASN A 162 8.43 -15.75 -20.38
CA ASN A 162 9.36 -14.62 -20.39
C ASN A 162 8.84 -13.37 -21.14
N LYS A 163 8.30 -12.41 -20.38
CA LYS A 163 8.20 -10.99 -20.76
C LYS A 163 8.93 -10.17 -19.69
N ASP A 164 9.48 -9.01 -20.06
CA ASP A 164 10.20 -8.17 -19.11
C ASP A 164 9.21 -7.61 -18.09
N ILE A 165 9.27 -8.16 -16.87
CA ILE A 165 8.48 -7.69 -15.73
C ILE A 165 9.05 -6.33 -15.30
N ALA A 166 8.30 -5.27 -15.59
CA ALA A 166 8.66 -3.91 -15.22
C ALA A 166 8.31 -3.64 -13.76
N ASN A 167 7.15 -4.11 -13.30
CA ASN A 167 6.71 -3.91 -11.93
C ASN A 167 5.73 -4.98 -11.46
N PHE A 168 5.62 -5.11 -10.14
CA PHE A 168 4.63 -5.95 -9.49
C PHE A 168 4.08 -5.19 -8.28
N ASN A 169 2.79 -4.85 -8.32
CA ASN A 169 2.13 -4.03 -7.28
C ASN A 169 1.06 -4.83 -6.53
N GLY A 170 1.04 -4.67 -5.21
CA GLY A 170 -0.10 -5.09 -4.39
C GLY A 170 -1.29 -4.17 -4.67
N LEU A 171 -2.49 -4.75 -4.77
CA LEU A 171 -3.70 -3.98 -5.02
C LEU A 171 -4.49 -3.75 -3.73
N PHE A 172 -4.97 -2.52 -3.53
CA PHE A 172 -5.85 -2.18 -2.40
C PHE A 172 -7.13 -3.02 -2.35
N GLN A 173 -7.60 -3.49 -3.51
CA GLN A 173 -8.78 -4.33 -3.64
C GLN A 173 -8.46 -5.83 -3.53
N GLY A 174 -7.26 -6.19 -3.06
CA GLY A 174 -6.73 -7.54 -3.06
C GLY A 174 -6.17 -7.93 -4.43
N GLY A 175 -5.41 -9.01 -4.46
CA GLY A 175 -4.69 -9.45 -5.64
C GLY A 175 -3.50 -8.54 -5.98
N PHE A 176 -3.02 -8.69 -7.22
CA PHE A 176 -1.79 -8.05 -7.68
C PHE A 176 -1.89 -7.60 -9.14
N LEU A 177 -1.11 -6.59 -9.49
CA LEU A 177 -0.92 -6.15 -10.86
C LEU A 177 0.54 -6.39 -11.26
N MET A 178 0.74 -7.33 -12.19
CA MET A 178 2.02 -7.52 -12.86
C MET A 178 2.04 -6.65 -14.12
N THR A 179 2.95 -5.69 -14.17
CA THR A 179 3.13 -4.83 -15.34
C THR A 179 4.29 -5.35 -16.18
N LEU A 180 4.02 -5.59 -17.46
CA LEU A 180 4.96 -6.13 -18.43
C LEU A 180 5.27 -5.06 -19.47
N LEU A 181 6.55 -4.94 -19.82
CA LEU A 181 7.04 -4.02 -20.84
C LEU A 181 7.66 -4.84 -21.97
N ASP A 182 7.23 -4.57 -23.20
CA ASP A 182 7.95 -5.04 -24.38
C ASP A 182 8.83 -3.89 -24.87
N SER A 183 10.13 -3.99 -24.61
CA SER A 183 11.09 -2.96 -25.01
C SER A 183 11.27 -2.87 -26.53
N GLN A 184 11.04 -3.97 -27.27
CA GLN A 184 11.21 -4.00 -28.73
C GLN A 184 10.05 -3.28 -29.42
N HIS A 185 8.82 -3.62 -29.03
CA HIS A 185 7.61 -3.05 -29.60
C HIS A 185 7.18 -1.77 -28.89
N LYS A 186 7.83 -1.42 -27.77
CA LYS A 186 7.46 -0.31 -26.87
C LYS A 186 6.01 -0.37 -26.44
N THR A 187 5.55 -1.56 -26.05
CA THR A 187 4.18 -1.78 -25.58
C THR A 187 4.19 -2.10 -24.09
N VAL A 188 3.13 -1.70 -23.40
CA VAL A 188 2.93 -2.03 -21.99
C VAL A 188 1.61 -2.80 -21.86
N GLU A 189 1.62 -3.82 -21.01
CA GLU A 189 0.43 -4.58 -20.63
C GLU A 189 0.43 -4.85 -19.13
N GLY A 190 -0.75 -5.11 -18.58
CA GLY A 190 -0.92 -5.43 -17.17
C GLY A 190 -1.73 -6.70 -17.03
N ILE A 191 -1.17 -7.65 -16.29
CA ILE A 191 -1.81 -8.89 -15.89
C ILE A 191 -2.33 -8.73 -14.47
N VAL A 192 -3.61 -9.01 -14.26
CA VAL A 192 -4.24 -8.97 -12.96
C VAL A 192 -4.25 -10.38 -12.38
N LEU A 193 -3.74 -10.52 -11.17
CA LEU A 193 -3.66 -11.76 -10.43
C LEU A 193 -4.51 -11.69 -9.16
N ASP A 194 -5.05 -12.82 -8.72
CA ASP A 194 -5.69 -12.94 -7.40
C ASP A 194 -4.66 -13.02 -6.25
N ASN A 195 -5.12 -13.20 -5.01
CA ASN A 195 -4.26 -13.27 -3.82
C ASN A 195 -3.30 -14.48 -3.81
N ASP A 196 -3.61 -15.53 -4.57
CA ASP A 196 -2.82 -16.76 -4.70
C ASP A 196 -1.87 -16.70 -5.92
N GLY A 197 -1.95 -15.63 -6.71
CA GLY A 197 -1.14 -15.42 -7.91
C GLY A 197 -1.70 -16.09 -9.16
N LYS A 198 -2.97 -16.50 -9.15
CA LYS A 198 -3.64 -17.05 -10.34
C LYS A 198 -4.12 -15.92 -11.25
N TYR A 199 -4.02 -16.18 -12.55
CA TYR A 199 -4.47 -15.25 -13.58
C TYR A 199 -5.96 -14.94 -13.48
N ASN A 200 -6.31 -13.66 -13.44
CA ASN A 200 -7.69 -13.17 -13.37
C ASN A 200 -8.02 -12.13 -14.47
N GLY A 201 -7.24 -12.10 -15.55
CA GLY A 201 -7.47 -11.18 -16.67
C GLY A 201 -6.37 -10.13 -16.83
N THR A 202 -6.68 -9.10 -17.61
CA THR A 202 -5.79 -7.96 -17.86
C THR A 202 -6.36 -6.69 -17.26
N TRP A 203 -5.54 -5.64 -17.18
CA TRP A 203 -5.88 -4.34 -16.60
C TRP A 203 -6.96 -3.53 -17.35
N GLY A 204 -7.52 -4.03 -18.46
CA GLY A 204 -8.60 -3.37 -19.21
C GLY A 204 -8.18 -2.23 -20.15
N PHE A 205 -6.91 -1.84 -20.19
CA PHE A 205 -6.40 -1.00 -21.29
C PHE A 205 -6.26 -1.82 -22.59
N PRO A 206 -6.23 -1.15 -23.77
CA PRO A 206 -6.08 -1.84 -25.04
C PRO A 206 -4.84 -2.75 -25.08
N PRO A 207 -4.92 -3.93 -25.74
CA PRO A 207 -3.73 -4.72 -26.03
C PRO A 207 -2.75 -3.88 -26.89
N ASP A 208 -1.46 -4.16 -26.76
CA ASP A 208 -0.38 -3.49 -27.50
C ASP A 208 -0.32 -1.96 -27.32
N LEU A 209 -0.72 -1.47 -26.13
CA LEU A 209 -0.68 -0.05 -25.81
C LEU A 209 0.75 0.50 -25.93
N LYS A 210 0.98 1.33 -26.95
CA LYS A 210 2.28 1.95 -27.21
C LYS A 210 2.62 3.00 -26.15
N VAL A 211 3.86 2.96 -25.67
CA VAL A 211 4.45 3.92 -24.74
C VAL A 211 5.81 4.41 -25.25
N SER A 212 6.22 5.63 -24.91
CA SER A 212 7.53 6.16 -25.32
C SER A 212 8.72 5.50 -24.61
N GLY A 213 8.46 4.76 -23.53
CA GLY A 213 9.45 4.07 -22.69
C GLY A 213 9.30 4.42 -21.20
N THR A 214 8.84 5.63 -20.89
CA THR A 214 8.57 6.08 -19.51
C THR A 214 7.06 6.08 -19.27
N PHE A 215 6.64 5.42 -18.20
CA PHE A 215 5.24 5.39 -17.77
C PHE A 215 5.15 5.25 -16.24
N GLY A 216 4.01 5.64 -15.69
CA GLY A 216 3.70 5.47 -14.28
C GLY A 216 2.37 4.74 -14.13
N VAL A 217 2.34 3.71 -13.28
CA VAL A 217 1.13 2.94 -12.96
C VAL A 217 0.82 3.13 -11.49
N SER A 218 -0.43 3.46 -11.15
CA SER A 218 -0.86 3.60 -9.77
C SER A 218 -2.30 3.12 -9.59
N ALA A 219 -2.49 2.17 -8.68
CA ALA A 219 -3.79 1.69 -8.25
C ALA A 219 -4.27 2.48 -7.02
N PHE A 220 -5.57 2.74 -6.95
CA PHE A 220 -6.21 3.50 -5.87
C PHE A 220 -7.14 2.61 -5.06
N LEU A 221 -7.43 3.01 -3.81
CA LEU A 221 -8.34 2.30 -2.88
C LEU A 221 -9.71 1.97 -3.50
N ASN A 222 -10.22 2.88 -4.34
CA ASN A 222 -11.49 2.72 -5.04
C ASN A 222 -11.43 1.77 -6.25
N GLY A 223 -10.30 1.12 -6.51
CA GLY A 223 -10.11 0.17 -7.60
C GLY A 223 -9.82 0.83 -8.95
N THR A 224 -9.74 2.16 -9.00
CA THR A 224 -9.29 2.84 -10.22
C THR A 224 -7.80 2.59 -10.40
N LEU A 225 -7.41 2.19 -11.59
CA LEU A 225 -6.02 2.16 -12.04
C LEU A 225 -5.78 3.36 -12.94
N ARG A 226 -4.68 4.08 -12.68
CA ARG A 226 -4.20 5.17 -13.53
C ARG A 226 -2.91 4.76 -14.19
N LEU A 227 -2.85 4.97 -15.49
CA LEU A 227 -1.66 4.83 -16.29
C LEU A 227 -1.32 6.20 -16.88
N VAL A 228 -0.15 6.72 -16.53
CA VAL A 228 0.41 7.95 -17.07
C VAL A 228 1.48 7.58 -18.09
N THR A 229 1.36 8.07 -19.32
CA THR A 229 2.33 7.78 -20.38
C THR A 229 2.69 9.06 -21.12
N PHE A 230 3.94 9.18 -21.53
CA PHE A 230 4.36 10.25 -22.43
C PHE A 230 4.05 9.86 -23.87
N GLU A 231 3.38 10.75 -24.62
CA GLU A 231 3.18 10.59 -26.05
C GLU A 231 4.37 11.14 -26.84
N ASN A 232 4.98 12.21 -26.33
CA ASN A 232 6.25 12.78 -26.76
C ASN A 232 6.90 13.53 -25.58
N GLU A 233 7.96 14.30 -25.84
CA GLU A 233 8.71 15.04 -24.80
C GLU A 233 7.88 16.12 -24.08
N MET A 234 6.81 16.62 -24.68
CA MET A 234 6.00 17.74 -24.17
C MET A 234 4.56 17.35 -23.81
N THR A 235 4.05 16.22 -24.29
CA THR A 235 2.68 15.78 -24.02
C THR A 235 2.65 14.44 -23.32
N TRP A 236 1.80 14.36 -22.30
CA TRP A 236 1.48 13.14 -21.58
C TRP A 236 -0.03 12.93 -21.59
N LYS A 237 -0.44 11.67 -21.49
CA LYS A 237 -1.83 11.26 -21.32
C LYS A 237 -2.00 10.48 -20.04
N ILE A 238 -3.18 10.61 -19.42
CA ILE A 238 -3.60 9.75 -18.31
C ILE A 238 -4.77 8.92 -18.79
N LEU A 239 -4.61 7.61 -18.66
CA LEU A 239 -5.64 6.63 -18.94
C LEU A 239 -6.15 6.07 -17.61
N PHE A 240 -7.45 5.79 -17.58
CA PHE A 240 -8.15 5.26 -16.41
C PHE A 240 -8.86 3.97 -16.78
N THR A 241 -8.84 3.03 -15.85
CA THR A 241 -9.58 1.77 -15.94
C THR A 241 -9.94 1.34 -14.52
N THR A 242 -10.79 0.34 -14.38
CA THR A 242 -11.19 -0.21 -13.08
C THR A 242 -10.68 -1.64 -12.95
N LEU A 243 -10.06 -1.93 -11.82
CA LEU A 243 -9.57 -3.26 -11.48
C LEU A 243 -10.65 -4.08 -10.76
N PRO A 244 -10.60 -5.41 -10.87
CA PRO A 244 -11.50 -6.27 -10.11
C PRO A 244 -11.19 -6.21 -8.62
N LYS A 245 -12.23 -6.52 -7.83
CA LYS A 245 -12.16 -6.58 -6.37
C LYS A 245 -12.13 -8.03 -5.90
N PHE A 246 -11.15 -8.38 -5.07
CA PHE A 246 -10.89 -9.75 -4.60
C PHE A 246 -11.31 -9.98 -3.15
N PHE A 247 -12.06 -9.06 -2.54
CA PHE A 247 -12.75 -9.27 -1.28
C PHE A 247 -14.15 -8.65 -1.28
N SER A 248 -15.06 -9.25 -0.51
CA SER A 248 -16.46 -8.80 -0.39
C SER A 248 -16.79 -8.15 0.96
N ASN A 249 -15.87 -8.21 1.93
CA ASN A 249 -16.15 -7.93 3.34
C ASN A 249 -15.76 -6.51 3.81
N ASP A 250 -15.69 -5.52 2.92
CA ASP A 250 -15.36 -4.14 3.31
C ASP A 250 -16.57 -3.25 3.61
N TYR A 251 -17.79 -3.79 3.43
CA TYR A 251 -19.05 -3.14 3.79
C TYR A 251 -19.19 -1.68 3.31
N GLY A 252 -18.56 -1.34 2.18
CA GLY A 252 -18.58 0.01 1.60
C GLY A 252 -17.58 1.02 2.18
N TYR A 253 -16.74 0.61 3.13
CA TYR A 253 -15.69 1.47 3.71
C TYR A 253 -14.40 1.53 2.88
N GLU A 254 -14.28 0.69 1.84
CA GLU A 254 -13.02 0.48 1.10
C GLU A 254 -11.86 0.06 2.02
N ASN A 255 -12.21 -0.64 3.10
CA ASN A 255 -11.28 -1.16 4.09
C ASN A 255 -11.70 -2.60 4.46
N PRO A 256 -10.89 -3.61 4.10
CA PRO A 256 -11.24 -5.02 4.31
C PRO A 256 -11.25 -5.44 5.78
N HIS A 257 -10.75 -4.60 6.69
CA HIS A 257 -10.68 -4.92 8.12
C HIS A 257 -11.88 -4.37 8.91
N ILE A 258 -12.66 -3.44 8.36
CA ILE A 258 -13.82 -2.85 9.03
C ILE A 258 -15.06 -3.69 8.77
N LYS A 259 -15.67 -4.16 9.85
CA LYS A 259 -16.93 -4.93 9.82
C LYS A 259 -18.16 -4.02 9.84
N SER A 260 -18.15 -2.99 10.67
CA SER A 260 -19.30 -2.08 10.82
C SER A 260 -18.92 -0.83 11.60
N THR A 261 -19.73 0.23 11.45
CA THR A 261 -19.58 1.47 12.22
C THR A 261 -20.91 1.98 12.76
N TYR A 262 -20.81 2.84 13.77
CA TYR A 262 -21.87 3.74 14.20
C TYR A 262 -21.33 5.18 14.18
N PRO A 263 -22.00 6.12 13.48
CA PRO A 263 -23.16 5.93 12.61
C PRO A 263 -22.85 4.99 11.44
N SER A 264 -23.82 4.25 10.93
CA SER A 264 -23.60 3.43 9.73
C SER A 264 -23.65 4.30 8.47
N ILE A 265 -23.02 3.86 7.37
CA ILE A 265 -23.09 4.56 6.08
C ILE A 265 -24.56 4.74 5.66
N GLY A 266 -24.90 5.95 5.22
CA GLY A 266 -26.25 6.31 4.75
C GLY A 266 -27.31 6.46 5.84
N SER A 267 -26.94 6.30 7.12
CA SER A 267 -27.88 6.43 8.23
C SER A 267 -28.27 7.88 8.53
N SER A 268 -29.41 8.06 9.22
CA SER A 268 -29.79 9.32 9.86
C SER A 268 -29.59 9.21 11.36
N ILE A 269 -28.87 10.15 11.95
CA ILE A 269 -28.58 10.17 13.40
C ILE A 269 -29.23 11.35 14.11
N PRO A 270 -29.60 11.20 15.39
CA PRO A 270 -30.01 12.33 16.21
C PRO A 270 -28.93 13.41 16.26
N LEU A 271 -29.36 14.65 16.51
CA LEU A 271 -28.46 15.68 16.98
C LEU A 271 -27.83 15.23 18.31
N SER A 272 -26.56 15.58 18.51
CA SER A 272 -25.87 15.40 19.81
C SER A 272 -25.52 13.96 20.19
N ILE A 273 -25.32 13.03 19.23
CA ILE A 273 -24.66 11.76 19.58
C ILE A 273 -23.28 12.04 20.18
N THR A 274 -22.95 11.35 21.26
CA THR A 274 -21.73 11.61 22.05
C THR A 274 -20.60 10.65 21.72
N ASN A 275 -20.83 9.67 20.84
CA ASN A 275 -19.83 8.69 20.44
C ASN A 275 -20.03 8.24 19.00
N ILE A 276 -18.91 7.95 18.33
CA ILE A 276 -18.87 7.08 17.16
C ILE A 276 -18.14 5.79 17.51
N ASN A 277 -18.37 4.72 16.77
CA ASN A 277 -17.61 3.49 16.91
C ASN A 277 -17.24 2.85 15.57
N ILE A 278 -16.14 2.10 15.59
CA ILE A 278 -15.67 1.29 14.46
C ILE A 278 -15.40 -0.10 15.00
N THR A 279 -16.03 -1.11 14.40
CA THR A 279 -15.82 -2.51 14.72
C THR A 279 -15.05 -3.19 13.60
N TYR A 280 -13.95 -3.85 13.96
CA TYR A 280 -13.06 -4.55 13.04
C TYR A 280 -13.31 -6.08 13.06
N HIS A 281 -12.88 -6.77 12.01
CA HIS A 281 -12.91 -8.25 11.96
C HIS A 281 -11.89 -8.88 12.92
N LEU A 282 -10.74 -8.23 13.10
CA LEU A 282 -9.67 -8.61 14.01
C LEU A 282 -9.62 -7.71 15.26
N SER A 283 -8.85 -8.14 16.26
CA SER A 283 -8.59 -7.33 17.46
C SER A 283 -7.55 -6.26 17.17
N VAL A 284 -7.74 -5.06 17.71
CA VAL A 284 -6.93 -3.88 17.38
C VAL A 284 -6.42 -3.16 18.63
N THR A 285 -5.33 -2.40 18.46
CA THR A 285 -4.74 -1.51 19.47
C THR A 285 -4.63 -0.07 18.95
N LYS A 286 -4.54 0.92 19.85
CA LYS A 286 -4.58 2.35 19.49
C LYS A 286 -3.23 2.73 18.91
N SER A 287 -3.27 3.67 17.99
CA SER A 287 -2.07 4.26 17.41
C SER A 287 -2.24 5.78 17.33
N THR A 288 -1.36 6.46 16.61
CA THR A 288 -1.12 7.90 16.78
C THR A 288 -1.94 8.79 15.85
N ASN A 289 -2.39 8.28 14.70
CA ASN A 289 -3.02 9.12 13.68
C ASN A 289 -4.47 9.49 14.03
N ASN A 290 -5.05 10.42 13.27
CA ASN A 290 -6.30 11.08 13.63
C ASN A 290 -7.55 10.48 12.96
N ILE A 291 -8.68 10.54 13.66
CA ILE A 291 -10.01 10.50 13.06
C ILE A 291 -10.54 11.94 12.97
N SER A 292 -11.03 12.33 11.80
CA SER A 292 -11.52 13.68 11.52
C SER A 292 -12.95 13.65 10.99
N ILE A 293 -13.81 14.49 11.57
CA ILE A 293 -15.22 14.61 11.24
C ILE A 293 -15.42 15.92 10.47
N TYR A 294 -16.05 15.82 9.31
CA TYR A 294 -16.32 16.96 8.45
C TYR A 294 -17.82 17.10 8.21
N GLN A 295 -18.29 18.34 8.22
CA GLN A 295 -19.59 18.72 7.68
C GLN A 295 -19.39 19.19 6.24
N TYR A 296 -20.31 18.85 5.34
CA TYR A 296 -20.24 19.30 3.96
C TYR A 296 -21.61 19.62 3.38
N ASN A 297 -21.63 20.51 2.39
CA ASN A 297 -22.79 20.77 1.56
C ASN A 297 -22.62 20.01 0.24
N ASN A 298 -23.73 19.62 -0.39
CA ASN A 298 -23.69 18.92 -1.68
C ASN A 298 -23.30 19.84 -2.87
N ASN A 299 -23.08 21.14 -2.62
CA ASN A 299 -22.85 22.17 -3.65
C ASN A 299 -21.35 22.50 -3.86
N ASP A 300 -20.46 21.52 -3.71
CA ASP A 300 -19.01 21.67 -3.89
C ASP A 300 -18.29 22.68 -2.98
N ASP A 301 -18.95 23.19 -1.93
CA ASP A 301 -18.31 23.98 -0.89
C ASP A 301 -17.19 23.19 -0.17
N LEU A 302 -16.13 23.91 0.23
CA LEU A 302 -15.07 23.33 1.06
C LEU A 302 -15.67 22.78 2.37
N PRO A 303 -15.38 21.51 2.72
CA PRO A 303 -15.97 20.89 3.90
C PRO A 303 -15.39 21.51 5.19
N ILE A 304 -16.26 21.67 6.18
CA ILE A 304 -15.93 22.26 7.48
C ILE A 304 -15.44 21.15 8.41
N LEU A 305 -14.19 21.25 8.90
CA LEU A 305 -13.69 20.37 9.95
C LEU A 305 -14.42 20.67 11.27
N ARG A 306 -15.10 19.67 11.84
CA ARG A 306 -15.88 19.79 13.08
C ARG A 306 -15.13 19.30 14.30
N GLN A 307 -14.38 18.22 14.14
CA GLN A 307 -13.59 17.61 15.20
C GLN A 307 -12.46 16.78 14.58
N SER A 308 -11.26 16.82 15.17
CA SER A 308 -10.17 15.90 14.85
C SER A 308 -9.59 15.37 16.15
N VAL A 309 -9.45 14.06 16.26
CA VAL A 309 -9.04 13.39 17.49
C VAL A 309 -7.91 12.39 17.18
N PRO A 310 -6.74 12.50 17.82
CA PRO A 310 -5.69 11.49 17.72
C PRO A 310 -6.12 10.15 18.33
N GLY A 311 -5.78 9.04 17.69
CA GLY A 311 -6.13 7.67 18.09
C GLY A 311 -5.64 7.27 19.48
N ASN A 312 -4.54 7.88 19.94
CA ASN A 312 -3.94 7.66 21.26
C ASN A 312 -4.49 8.59 22.34
N SER A 313 -5.47 9.44 22.01
CA SER A 313 -6.03 10.40 22.96
C SER A 313 -6.94 9.73 24.01
N PRO A 314 -7.24 10.42 25.12
CA PRO A 314 -8.19 9.97 26.14
C PRO A 314 -9.63 9.85 25.63
N TYR A 315 -9.94 10.42 24.46
CA TYR A 315 -11.26 10.34 23.84
C TYR A 315 -11.54 8.99 23.18
N PHE A 316 -10.52 8.15 23.01
CA PHE A 316 -10.70 6.78 22.52
C PHE A 316 -10.88 5.80 23.66
N SER A 317 -11.73 4.80 23.49
CA SER A 317 -11.86 3.66 24.40
C SER A 317 -12.07 2.35 23.64
N TYR A 318 -11.83 1.24 24.34
CA TYR A 318 -12.03 -0.10 23.81
C TYR A 318 -13.26 -0.74 24.40
N ASN A 319 -13.99 -1.47 23.56
CA ASN A 319 -14.85 -2.52 24.09
C ASN A 319 -13.98 -3.68 24.62
N PRO A 320 -14.47 -4.45 25.61
CA PRO A 320 -13.72 -5.56 26.20
C PRO A 320 -13.21 -6.59 25.18
N ASN A 321 -13.91 -6.76 24.05
CA ASN A 321 -13.53 -7.67 22.96
C ASN A 321 -12.31 -7.20 22.14
N LYS A 322 -11.81 -5.97 22.36
CA LYS A 322 -10.72 -5.32 21.61
C LYS A 322 -10.94 -5.22 20.09
N LYS A 323 -12.15 -5.48 19.59
CA LYS A 323 -12.48 -5.36 18.17
C LYS A 323 -13.19 -4.05 17.84
N THR A 324 -13.80 -3.41 18.83
CA THR A 324 -14.50 -2.14 18.65
C THR A 324 -13.75 -1.02 19.36
N ILE A 325 -13.44 0.03 18.62
CA ILE A 325 -13.01 1.32 19.18
C ILE A 325 -14.22 2.23 19.29
N ASN A 326 -14.30 3.00 20.37
CA ASN A 326 -15.24 4.10 20.53
C ASN A 326 -14.45 5.40 20.60
N MET A 327 -14.94 6.43 19.93
CA MET A 327 -14.40 7.78 20.01
C MET A 327 -15.49 8.71 20.52
N LYS A 328 -15.19 9.42 21.61
CA LYS A 328 -16.06 10.47 22.15
C LYS A 328 -16.16 11.65 21.18
N VAL A 329 -17.38 12.13 21.03
CA VAL A 329 -17.76 13.23 20.15
C VAL A 329 -18.24 14.40 21.00
N LEU A 330 -17.80 15.61 20.67
CA LEU A 330 -18.26 16.82 21.34
C LEU A 330 -19.70 17.14 20.92
N GLU A 331 -20.50 17.71 21.82
CA GLU A 331 -21.89 18.11 21.51
C GLU A 331 -21.97 19.11 20.34
N SER A 332 -20.91 19.91 20.13
CA SER A 332 -20.79 20.84 19.03
C SER A 332 -20.52 20.18 17.67
N THR A 333 -20.16 18.90 17.60
CA THR A 333 -19.73 18.25 16.36
C THR A 333 -20.91 17.99 15.41
N PHE A 334 -21.93 17.27 15.88
CA PHE A 334 -23.15 16.93 15.12
C PHE A 334 -24.35 17.80 15.52
N ASN A 335 -24.16 19.11 15.55
CA ASN A 335 -25.17 20.04 16.05
C ASN A 335 -26.01 20.73 14.96
N GLN A 336 -25.72 20.52 13.67
CA GLN A 336 -26.49 21.12 12.58
C GLN A 336 -27.59 20.15 12.14
N PRO A 337 -28.87 20.57 12.11
CA PRO A 337 -29.96 19.72 11.65
C PRO A 337 -29.91 19.50 10.14
N ASN A 338 -30.39 18.32 9.69
CA ASN A 338 -30.51 17.98 8.26
C ASN A 338 -29.22 18.26 7.46
N SER A 339 -28.07 18.00 8.07
CA SER A 339 -26.75 18.34 7.52
C SER A 339 -25.95 17.08 7.24
N ASN A 340 -25.19 17.10 6.14
CA ASN A 340 -24.39 15.95 5.73
C ASN A 340 -23.03 15.97 6.41
N TYR A 341 -22.59 14.80 6.84
CA TYR A 341 -21.29 14.61 7.47
C TYR A 341 -20.58 13.42 6.82
N TYR A 342 -19.24 13.49 6.84
CA TYR A 342 -18.41 12.31 6.63
C TYR A 342 -17.29 12.25 7.65
N ILE A 343 -16.79 11.03 7.86
CA ILE A 343 -15.68 10.76 8.76
C ILE A 343 -14.51 10.22 7.94
N VAL A 344 -13.34 10.80 8.17
CA VAL A 344 -12.06 10.30 7.67
C VAL A 344 -11.34 9.64 8.82
N VAL A 345 -10.92 8.41 8.62
CA VAL A 345 -10.05 7.68 9.55
C VAL A 345 -8.71 7.62 8.84
N ASN A 346 -7.68 8.29 9.36
CA ASN A 346 -6.36 8.17 8.74
C ASN A 346 -5.84 6.74 8.90
N ASP A 347 -5.00 6.30 7.97
CA ASP A 347 -4.21 5.09 8.12
C ASP A 347 -3.45 5.11 9.45
N ASN A 348 -3.19 3.94 10.05
CA ASN A 348 -2.46 3.83 11.32
C ASN A 348 -3.11 4.61 12.50
N VAL A 349 -4.43 4.83 12.48
CA VAL A 349 -5.20 5.20 13.70
C VAL A 349 -5.27 4.01 14.67
N VAL A 350 -5.37 2.80 14.13
CA VAL A 350 -5.30 1.54 14.86
C VAL A 350 -4.25 0.62 14.25
N ARG A 351 -3.82 -0.35 15.05
CA ARG A 351 -2.92 -1.43 14.65
C ARG A 351 -3.55 -2.78 14.95
N ASP A 352 -3.18 -3.82 14.23
CA ASP A 352 -3.49 -5.20 14.62
C ASP A 352 -2.89 -5.50 16.01
N TRP A 353 -3.68 -6.11 16.88
CA TRP A 353 -3.26 -6.40 18.26
C TRP A 353 -2.12 -7.42 18.32
N ALA A 354 -2.13 -8.44 17.46
CA ALA A 354 -1.19 -9.55 17.54
C ALA A 354 0.20 -9.19 16.98
N SER A 355 0.22 -8.50 15.84
CA SER A 355 1.44 -8.18 15.08
C SER A 355 1.91 -6.74 15.22
N ASN A 356 1.09 -5.86 15.81
CA ASN A 356 1.34 -4.42 15.94
C ASN A 356 1.49 -3.67 14.59
N HIS A 357 0.96 -4.23 13.50
CA HIS A 357 0.99 -3.57 12.19
C HIS A 357 -0.08 -2.51 12.06
N PRO A 358 0.25 -1.35 11.46
CA PRO A 358 -0.74 -0.33 11.10
C PRO A 358 -1.83 -0.91 10.18
N LEU A 359 -3.08 -0.51 10.41
CA LEU A 359 -4.20 -0.86 9.52
C LEU A 359 -4.59 0.34 8.67
N LEU A 360 -5.12 0.05 7.48
CA LEU A 360 -5.73 1.05 6.61
C LEU A 360 -6.87 1.77 7.34
N GLY A 361 -7.09 3.02 6.95
CA GLY A 361 -8.14 3.89 7.43
C GLY A 361 -9.38 3.88 6.54
N VAL A 362 -10.12 4.98 6.55
CA VAL A 362 -11.31 5.22 5.74
C VAL A 362 -11.15 6.56 5.06
N GLU A 363 -11.12 6.52 3.73
CA GLU A 363 -10.91 7.69 2.90
C GLU A 363 -12.08 8.67 2.95
N ARG A 364 -11.79 9.90 2.52
CA ARG A 364 -12.81 10.94 2.34
C ARG A 364 -13.99 10.38 1.53
N ASN A 365 -15.19 10.81 1.90
CA ASN A 365 -16.44 10.51 1.20
C ASN A 365 -16.93 9.05 1.26
N ARG A 366 -16.28 8.15 2.01
CA ARG A 366 -16.74 6.75 2.16
C ARG A 366 -17.71 6.57 3.32
N TRP A 367 -17.35 7.10 4.49
CA TRP A 367 -18.22 7.03 5.66
C TRP A 367 -19.10 8.27 5.78
N LYS A 368 -20.25 8.26 5.07
CA LYS A 368 -21.22 9.38 5.00
C LYS A 368 -22.52 9.08 5.74
N PHE A 369 -23.11 10.09 6.36
CA PHE A 369 -24.42 10.04 7.02
C PHE A 369 -25.02 11.44 7.19
N ILE A 370 -26.27 11.53 7.63
CA ILE A 370 -27.00 12.79 7.81
C ILE A 370 -27.51 12.93 9.25
N THR A 371 -27.57 14.15 9.78
CA THR A 371 -28.28 14.43 11.03
C THR A 371 -29.79 14.57 10.82
N SER A 372 -30.58 14.20 11.82
CA SER A 372 -32.02 14.31 11.80
C SER A 372 -32.49 15.77 11.74
N LYS A 373 -33.76 15.96 11.35
CA LYS A 373 -34.41 17.27 11.47
C LYS A 373 -34.52 17.67 12.94
N ARG A 374 -34.46 18.97 13.21
CA ARG A 374 -34.77 19.50 14.54
C ARG A 374 -36.27 19.35 14.76
N ILE A 375 -36.68 18.53 15.73
CA ILE A 375 -38.08 18.51 16.17
C ILE A 375 -38.27 19.73 17.06
N LEU A 376 -38.93 20.77 16.53
CA LEU A 376 -39.45 21.84 17.34
C LEU A 376 -40.72 21.30 18.00
N ILE A 377 -40.67 21.01 19.29
CA ILE A 377 -41.87 20.78 20.08
C ILE A 377 -42.48 22.17 20.30
N SER A 378 -43.54 22.50 19.55
CA SER A 378 -44.36 23.67 19.84
C SER A 378 -45.13 23.38 21.13
N GLY A 379 -44.74 24.04 22.21
CA GLY A 379 -45.47 24.06 23.47
C GLY A 379 -46.60 25.07 23.46
#